data_AF-A0AAV6W4Q5-F1
#
_entry.id   AF-A0AAV6W4Q5-F1
#
_cell.length_a   1.000
_cell.length_b   1.000
_cell.length_c   1.000
_cell.angle_alpha   90.00
_cell.angle_beta   90.00
_cell.angle_gamma   90.00
#
_symmetry.space_group_name_H-M   'P 1'
#
loop_
_entity.id
_entity.type
_entity.pdbx_description
1 polymer ?
#
loop_
_entity_poly.entity_id
_entity_poly.type
_entity_poly.pdbx_seq_one_letter_code
_entity_poly.pdbx_strand_id
1 'polypeptide(L)' 'MYRPYGKDVPYQEYFQAFERIMMEAGGRPHWAKAHAVTSEGLKTMYPFFGKWCLIRQKLDPIHMFMNPYMSRILR' A
#
# COMPACT_ATOMS: atom_id res chain seq x y z
N MET A 1 4.92 -18.07 -7.97
CA MET A 1 6.02 -17.07 -7.87
C MET A 1 7.23 -17.67 -8.56
N TYR A 2 7.81 -16.99 -9.55
CA TYR A 2 9.00 -17.51 -10.26
C TYR A 2 10.17 -17.62 -9.29
N ARG A 3 10.76 -18.82 -9.18
CA ARG A 3 11.95 -19.09 -8.37
C ARG A 3 13.06 -19.55 -9.31
N PRO A 4 14.03 -18.69 -9.66
CA PRO A 4 15.18 -19.10 -10.44
C PRO A 4 15.84 -20.32 -9.78
N TYR A 5 15.94 -21.44 -10.52
CA TYR A 5 16.55 -22.68 -10.03
C TYR A 5 15.92 -23.27 -8.75
N GLY A 6 14.64 -22.96 -8.47
CA GLY A 6 13.94 -23.43 -7.26
C GLY A 6 14.43 -22.80 -5.96
N LYS A 7 15.33 -21.80 -6.01
CA LYS A 7 15.89 -21.13 -4.83
C LYS A 7 15.06 -19.91 -4.44
N ASP A 8 15.02 -19.65 -3.14
CA ASP A 8 14.49 -18.39 -2.63
C ASP A 8 15.44 -17.25 -3.04
N VAL A 9 14.86 -16.14 -3.47
CA VAL A 9 15.61 -14.94 -3.84
C VAL A 9 15.54 -13.98 -2.65
N PRO A 10 16.66 -13.57 -2.04
CA PRO A 10 16.66 -12.61 -0.94
C PRO A 10 16.43 -11.17 -1.47
N TYR A 11 15.24 -10.91 -2.02
CA TYR A 11 14.92 -9.65 -2.70
C TYR A 11 14.57 -8.50 -1.74
N GLN A 12 14.34 -8.80 -0.46
CA GLN A 12 13.73 -7.86 0.49
C GLN A 12 14.61 -6.62 0.72
N GLU A 13 15.91 -6.79 0.92
CA GLU A 13 16.84 -5.67 1.14
C GLU A 13 16.88 -4.72 -0.07
N TYR A 14 16.96 -5.28 -1.28
CA TYR A 14 16.95 -4.51 -2.51
C TYR A 14 15.63 -3.75 -2.70
N PHE A 15 14.50 -4.40 -2.42
CA PHE A 15 13.18 -3.77 -2.52
C PHE A 15 13.03 -2.64 -1.50
N GLN A 16 13.47 -2.83 -0.27
CA GLN A 16 13.44 -1.77 0.76
C GLN A 16 14.31 -0.57 0.37
N ALA A 17 15.49 -0.80 -0.22
CA ALA A 17 16.35 0.27 -0.71
C ALA A 17 15.67 1.06 -1.85
N PHE A 18 15.08 0.35 -2.81
CA PHE A 18 14.33 0.98 -3.90
C PHE A 18 13.12 1.76 -3.40
N GLU A 19 12.31 1.18 -2.51
CA GLU A 19 11.14 1.84 -1.92
C GLU A 19 11.52 3.13 -1.21
N ARG A 20 12.64 3.16 -0.48
CA ARG A 20 13.15 4.36 0.20
C ARG A 20 13.44 5.48 -0.79
N ILE A 21 14.21 5.19 -1.84
CA ILE A 21 14.55 6.17 -2.89
C ILE A 21 13.28 6.71 -3.55
N MET A 22 12.33 5.82 -3.87
CA MET A 22 11.07 6.22 -4.48
C MET A 22 10.23 7.10 -3.55
N MET A 23 10.18 6.81 -2.26
CA MET A 23 9.46 7.64 -1.29
C MET A 23 10.08 9.04 -1.16
N GLU A 24 11.41 9.15 -1.09
CA GLU A 24 12.12 10.43 -1.06
C GLU A 24 11.88 11.26 -2.33
N ALA A 25 11.73 10.59 -3.48
CA ALA A 25 11.37 11.23 -4.75
C ALA A 25 9.87 11.56 -4.91
N GLY A 26 9.04 11.35 -3.87
CA GLY A 26 7.58 11.58 -3.93
C GLY A 26 6.80 10.51 -4.69
N GLY A 27 7.41 9.35 -4.94
CA GLY A 27 6.81 8.19 -5.55
C GLY A 27 5.68 7.60 -4.70
N ARG A 28 4.77 6.87 -5.37
CA ARG A 28 3.62 6.22 -4.75
C ARG A 28 3.58 4.75 -5.16
N PRO A 29 3.33 3.82 -4.23
CA PRO A 29 3.27 2.41 -4.59
C PRO A 29 2.06 2.12 -5.48
N HIS A 30 2.20 1.14 -6.36
CA HIS A 30 1.06 0.55 -7.03
C HIS A 30 0.27 -0.30 -6.03
N TRP A 31 -1.01 0.00 -5.83
CA TRP A 31 -1.85 -0.63 -4.81
C TRP A 31 -1.93 -2.16 -4.94
N ALA A 32 -2.02 -2.67 -6.18
CA ALA A 32 -2.04 -4.11 -6.45
C ALA A 32 -0.66 -4.82 -6.39
N LYS A 33 0.38 -4.19 -5.81
CA LYS A 33 1.72 -4.79 -5.63
C LYS A 33 2.14 -4.77 -4.16
N ALA A 34 3.20 -5.50 -3.84
CA ALA A 34 3.79 -5.46 -2.50
C ALA A 34 4.27 -4.04 -2.17
N HIS A 35 3.88 -3.53 -0.99
CA HIS A 35 4.34 -2.27 -0.43
C HIS A 35 4.03 -2.22 1.07
N ALA A 36 4.83 -1.48 1.84
CA ALA A 36 4.64 -1.33 3.29
C ALA A 36 3.78 -0.13 3.72
N VAL A 37 3.39 0.75 2.78
CA VAL A 37 2.66 2.00 3.09
C VAL A 37 1.39 1.78 3.93
N THR A 38 1.20 2.63 4.95
CA THR A 38 0.06 2.67 5.89
C THR A 38 -0.97 3.74 5.51
N SER A 39 -2.06 3.87 6.27
CA SER A 39 -3.04 4.94 6.04
C SER A 39 -2.44 6.34 6.20
N GLU A 40 -1.51 6.54 7.14
CA GLU A 40 -0.80 7.80 7.35
C GLU A 40 0.02 8.18 6.12
N GLY A 41 0.76 7.21 5.57
CA GLY A 41 1.53 7.42 4.35
C GLY A 41 0.63 7.82 3.18
N LEU A 42 -0.54 7.19 3.04
CA LEU A 42 -1.50 7.53 2.00
C LEU A 42 -2.16 8.89 2.19
N LYS A 43 -2.45 9.31 3.43
CA LYS A 43 -2.94 10.67 3.74
C LYS A 43 -1.95 11.72 3.24
N THR A 44 -0.66 11.49 3.42
CA THR A 44 0.41 12.38 2.93
C THR A 44 0.55 12.33 1.41
N MET A 45 0.50 11.13 0.80
CA MET A 45 0.68 10.96 -0.64
C MET A 45 -0.50 11.46 -1.48
N TYR A 46 -1.73 11.39 -0.96
CA TYR A 46 -2.97 11.66 -1.71
C TYR A 46 -3.82 12.73 -1.00
N PRO A 47 -3.82 14.00 -1.47
CA PRO A 47 -4.52 15.10 -0.82
C PRO A 47 -6.03 14.89 -0.61
N PHE A 48 -6.67 14.09 -1.47
CA PHE A 48 -8.11 13.79 -1.38
C PHE A 48 -8.42 12.47 -0.67
N PHE A 49 -7.43 11.79 -0.09
CA PHE A 49 -7.61 10.49 0.54
C PHE A 49 -8.65 10.52 1.66
N GLY A 50 -8.64 11.56 2.50
CA GLY A 50 -9.65 11.75 3.55
C GLY A 50 -11.08 11.84 2.98
N LYS A 51 -11.27 12.62 1.90
CA LYS A 51 -12.58 12.73 1.22
C LYS A 51 -13.03 11.38 0.65
N TRP A 52 -12.11 10.63 0.06
CA TRP A 52 -12.39 9.29 -0.44
C TRP A 52 -12.81 8.33 0.69
N CYS A 53 -12.09 8.32 1.81
CA CYS A 53 -12.42 7.52 2.98
C CYS A 53 -13.81 7.83 3.53
N LEU A 54 -14.21 9.11 3.55
CA LEU A 54 -15.55 9.53 3.95
C LEU A 54 -16.64 8.99 3.01
N ILE A 55 -16.40 9.04 1.69
CA ILE A 55 -17.34 8.45 0.71
C ILE A 55 -17.46 6.94 0.93
N ARG A 56 -16.33 6.24 1.11
CA ARG A 56 -16.34 4.79 1.39
C ARG A 56 -17.12 4.46 2.67
N GLN A 57 -16.93 5.23 3.74
CA GLN A 57 -17.66 5.04 5.00
C GLN A 57 -19.18 5.22 4.83
N LYS A 58 -19.61 6.18 3.99
CA LYS A 58 -21.04 6.39 3.68
C LYS A 58 -21.65 5.24 2.87
N LEU A 59 -20.91 4.68 1.92
CA LEU A 59 -21.39 3.64 1.02
C LEU A 59 -21.24 2.22 1.59
N ASP A 60 -20.28 2.02 2.50
CA ASP A 60 -20.01 0.75 3.16
C ASP A 60 -19.87 0.95 4.69
N PRO A 61 -20.99 1.24 5.38
CA PRO A 61 -21.01 1.56 6.80
C PRO A 61 -20.73 0.35 7.70
N ILE A 62 -21.02 -0.86 7.21
CA ILE A 62 -20.81 -2.11 7.95
C ILE A 62 -19.52 -2.85 7.54
N HIS A 63 -18.70 -2.25 6.69
CA HIS A 63 -17.41 -2.81 6.25
C HIS A 63 -17.52 -4.15 5.48
N MET A 64 -18.57 -4.35 4.69
CA MET A 64 -18.79 -5.54 3.87
C MET A 64 -17.64 -5.79 2.90
N PHE A 65 -17.02 -4.73 2.36
CA PHE A 65 -15.94 -4.83 1.37
C PHE A 65 -14.54 -4.68 1.98
N MET A 66 -14.43 -4.69 3.32
CA MET A 66 -13.16 -4.53 4.01
C MET A 66 -12.41 -5.87 4.08
N ASN A 67 -11.19 -5.89 3.56
CA ASN A 67 -10.26 -7.02 3.69
C ASN A 67 -9.01 -6.60 4.48
N PRO A 68 -8.09 -7.52 4.84
CA PRO A 68 -6.89 -7.16 5.61
C PRO A 68 -6.00 -6.10 4.93
N TYR A 69 -5.89 -6.14 3.59
CA TYR A 69 -5.15 -5.12 2.83
C TYR A 69 -5.80 -3.74 2.97
N MET A 70 -7.12 -3.65 2.76
CA MET A 70 -7.88 -2.41 2.92
C MET A 70 -7.84 -1.91 4.36
N SER A 71 -7.89 -2.81 5.35
CA SER A 71 -7.79 -2.42 6.76
C SER A 71 -6.46 -1.77 7.08
N ARG A 72 -5.34 -2.28 6.55
CA ARG A 72 -3.99 -1.71 6.77
C ARG A 72 -3.82 -0.32 6.18
N ILE A 73 -4.42 -0.07 5.02
CA ILE A 73 -4.17 1.15 4.25
C ILE A 73 -5.27 2.20 4.47
N LEU A 74 -6.43 1.85 5.02
CA LEU A 74 -7.55 2.76 5.24
C LEU A 74 -7.83 3.09 6.71
N ARG A 75 -7.31 2.33 7.66
CA ARG A 75 -7.47 2.58 9.10
C ARG A 75 -6.20 3.14 9.73
#